data_AF-A0A2D8RJ49-F1
#
_entry.id   AF-A0A2D8RJ49-F1
#
_cell.length_a   1.000
_cell.length_b   1.000
_cell.length_c   1.000
_cell.angle_alpha   90.00
_cell.angle_beta   90.00
_cell.angle_gamma   90.00
#
_symmetry.space_group_name_H-M   'P 1'
#
loop_
_entity.id
_entity.type
_entity.pdbx_description
1 polymer ?
#
loop_
_entity_poly.entity_id
_entity_poly.type
_entity_poly.pdbx_seq_one_letter_code
_entity_poly.pdbx_strand_id
1 'polypeptide(L)' 'MDSSKRPNVILILADDMGYSDIGCYGGEIGTPNLDRLAANGLRYTQFYN' A
#
# COMPACT_ATOMS: atom_id res chain seq x y z
N MET A 1 -32.39 -1.59 9.36
CA MET A 1 -31.52 -0.56 8.75
C MET A 1 -30.14 -0.80 9.35
N ASP A 2 -29.16 -1.34 8.66
CA ASP A 2 -28.65 -0.99 7.33
C ASP A 2 -28.22 -2.25 6.57
N SER A 3 -28.52 -2.31 5.26
CA SER A 3 -27.95 -3.29 4.34
C SER A 3 -26.44 -3.30 4.49
N SER A 4 -25.75 -4.45 4.40
CA SER A 4 -24.28 -4.48 4.39
C SER A 4 -23.76 -3.47 3.36
N LYS A 5 -23.32 -2.29 3.82
CA LYS A 5 -22.88 -1.22 2.94
C LYS A 5 -21.78 -1.79 2.07
N ARG A 6 -21.97 -1.73 0.75
CA ARG A 6 -20.97 -2.21 -0.19
C ARG A 6 -19.68 -1.42 0.06
N PRO A 7 -18.53 -2.09 0.26
CA PRO A 7 -17.28 -1.37 0.46
C PRO A 7 -16.91 -0.62 -0.82
N ASN A 8 -16.27 0.52 -0.65
CA ASN A 8 -15.58 1.18 -1.76
C ASN A 8 -14.23 0.48 -1.96
N VAL A 9 -13.87 0.21 -3.21
CA VAL A 9 -12.58 -0.39 -3.58
C VAL A 9 -11.78 0.65 -4.35
N ILE A 10 -10.58 0.96 -3.88
CA ILE A 10 -9.65 1.90 -4.53
C ILE A 10 -8.40 1.12 -4.91
N LEU A 11 -8.06 1.12 -6.20
CA LEU A 11 -6.80 0.57 -6.71
C LEU A 11 -5.86 1.74 -7.03
N ILE A 12 -4.69 1.72 -6.41
CA ILE A 12 -3.62 2.68 -6.67
C ILE A 12 -2.48 1.90 -7.31
N LEU A 13 -2.11 2.26 -8.54
CA LEU A 13 -0.99 1.70 -9.27
C LEU A 13 0.01 2.83 -9.53
N ALA A 14 1.26 2.61 -9.17
CA ALA A 14 2.37 3.50 -9.51
C ALA A 14 3.16 2.88 -10.67
N ASP A 15 3.54 3.72 -11.62
CA ASP A 15 4.36 3.33 -12.77
C ASP A 15 5.84 3.37 -12.40
N ASP A 16 6.62 2.41 -12.90
CA ASP A 16 8.08 2.30 -12.72
C ASP A 16 8.62 2.40 -11.27
N MET A 17 7.79 2.13 -10.26
CA MET A 17 8.21 2.17 -8.86
C MET A 17 8.94 0.87 -8.46
N GLY A 18 10.18 1.02 -7.98
CA GLY A 18 10.99 -0.08 -7.49
C GLY A 18 10.56 -0.55 -6.09
N TYR A 19 10.86 -1.81 -5.77
CA TYR A 19 10.53 -2.42 -4.47
C TYR A 19 11.14 -1.64 -3.29
N SER A 20 12.37 -1.12 -3.45
CA SER A 20 13.10 -0.39 -2.43
C SER A 20 12.80 1.11 -2.38
N ASP A 21 11.84 1.63 -3.16
CA ASP A 21 11.57 3.07 -3.19
C ASP A 21 10.70 3.52 -2.01
N ILE A 22 9.92 2.60 -1.43
CA ILE A 22 9.01 2.89 -0.30
C ILE A 22 9.72 2.62 1.02
N GLY A 23 9.59 3.55 1.96
CA GLY A 23 10.23 3.49 3.28
C GLY A 23 9.95 2.19 4.03
N CYS A 24 8.71 1.69 3.97
CA CYS A 24 8.35 0.43 4.63
C CYS A 24 9.11 -0.80 4.08
N TYR A 25 9.68 -0.75 2.87
CA TYR A 25 10.55 -1.80 2.32
C TYR A 25 12.05 -1.50 2.45
N GLY A 26 12.42 -0.44 3.18
CA GLY A 26 13.82 -0.04 3.40
C GLY A 26 14.30 1.11 2.52
N GLY A 27 13.39 1.81 1.83
CA GLY A 27 13.74 3.00 1.05
C GLY A 27 14.19 4.18 1.90
N GLU A 28 15.09 5.00 1.36
CA GLU A 28 15.64 6.18 2.04
C GLU A 28 14.69 7.39 2.03
N ILE A 29 13.78 7.43 1.06
CA ILE A 29 12.78 8.50 0.94
C ILE A 29 11.64 8.25 1.92
N GLY A 30 11.32 9.26 2.72
CA GLY A 30 10.19 9.20 3.64
C GLY A 30 8.85 9.12 2.89
N THR A 31 8.14 7.99 3.04
CA THR A 31 6.83 7.74 2.42
C THR A 31 5.73 7.55 3.47
N PRO A 32 5.47 8.53 4.36
CA PRO A 32 4.71 8.33 5.59
C PRO A 32 3.25 7.87 5.37
N ASN A 33 2.64 8.24 4.24
CA ASN A 33 1.29 7.79 3.91
C ASN A 33 1.25 6.29 3.53
N LEU A 34 2.24 5.82 2.77
CA LEU A 34 2.38 4.42 2.39
C LEU A 34 2.82 3.57 3.58
N ASP A 35 3.73 4.11 4.41
CA ASP A 35 4.17 3.45 5.64
C ASP A 35 3.00 3.23 6.61
N ARG A 36 2.15 4.26 6.77
CA ARG A 36 0.93 4.14 7.58
C ARG A 36 -0.06 3.13 6.99
N LEU A 37 -0.21 3.07 5.67
CA LEU A 37 -1.08 2.08 5.03
C LEU A 37 -0.56 0.66 5.28
N ALA A 38 0.74 0.43 5.13
CA ALA A 38 1.37 -0.85 5.41
C ALA A 38 1.26 -1.27 6.89
N ALA A 39 1.43 -0.32 7.82
CA ALA A 39 1.33 -0.60 9.26
C ALA A 39 -0.10 -0.91 9.74
N ASN A 40 -1.12 -0.41 9.05
CA ASN A 40 -2.54 -0.62 9.39
C ASN A 40 -3.23 -1.62 8.46
N GLY A 41 -2.47 -2.39 7.69
CA GLY A 41 -3.00 -3.29 6.68
C GLY A 41 -2.13 -4.52 6.50
N LEU A 42 -2.20 -5.10 5.30
CA LEU A 42 -1.35 -6.21 4.88
C LEU A 42 -0.26 -5.69 3.95
N ARG A 43 0.97 -6.13 4.18
CA ARG A 43 2.13 -5.81 3.34
C ARG A 43 2.74 -7.09 2.79
N TYR A 44 2.88 -7.18 1.47
CA TYR A 44 3.48 -8.33 0.80
C TYR A 44 4.97 -8.10 0.58
N THR A 45 5.81 -9.07 0.97
CA THR A 45 7.27 -9.01 0.73
C THR A 45 7.70 -9.77 -0.52
N GLN A 46 6.76 -10.46 -1.19
CA GLN A 46 6.97 -11.29 -2.37
C GLN A 46 5.78 -11.15 -3.32
N PHE A 47 5.71 -10.05 -4.05
CA PHE A 47 4.67 -9.77 -5.05
C PHE A 47 5.35 -9.53 -6.41
N TYR A 48 4.95 -10.31 -7.42
CA TYR A 48 5.54 -10.34 -8.75
C TYR A 48 4.51 -9.87 -9.78
N ASN A 49 4.96 -9.14 -10.80
CA ASN A 49 4.12 -8.69 -11.92
C ASN A 49 3.83 -9.81 -12.92
#